data_AF-A0A256IPF2-F1
#
_entry.id   AF-A0A256IPF2-F1
#
_cell.length_a   1.000
_cell.length_b   1.000
_cell.length_c   1.000
_cell.angle_alpha   90.00
_cell.angle_beta   90.00
_cell.angle_gamma   90.00
#
_symmetry.space_group_name_H-M   'P 1'
#
loop_
_entity.id
_entity.type
_entity.pdbx_description
1 polymer ?
#
loop_
_entity_poly.entity_id
_entity_poly.type
_entity_poly.pdbx_seq_one_letter_code
_entity_poly.pdbx_strand_id
1 'polypeptide(L)' 'MAQSANALQSPIVRWGMPAMTAAIIVALAFLVVEDQTLRLAMLGVAAADLLVTPQVLKRAARNG' A
#
# COMPACT_ATOMS: atom_id res chain seq x y z
N MET A 1 -8.64 19.50 -17.59
CA MET A 1 -8.21 18.27 -16.89
C MET A 1 -7.51 18.69 -15.60
N ALA A 2 -8.23 18.78 -14.47
CA ALA A 2 -7.68 19.32 -13.21
C ALA A 2 -8.09 18.51 -11.96
N GLN A 3 -8.61 17.29 -12.14
CA GLN A 3 -9.12 16.46 -11.03
C GLN A 3 -8.02 15.59 -10.38
N SER A 4 -6.92 15.33 -11.08
CA SER A 4 -5.84 14.41 -10.67
C SER A 4 -4.96 14.96 -9.55
N ALA A 5 -4.67 16.28 -9.56
CA ALA A 5 -3.83 16.92 -8.55
C ALA A 5 -4.47 16.85 -7.14
N ASN A 6 -5.80 16.94 -7.06
CA ASN A 6 -6.51 16.92 -5.79
C ASN A 6 -6.69 15.49 -5.23
N ALA A 7 -6.82 14.48 -6.12
CA ALA A 7 -6.94 13.09 -5.71
C ALA A 7 -5.65 12.54 -5.07
N LEU A 8 -4.48 12.95 -5.55
CA LEU A 8 -3.19 12.56 -4.96
C LEU A 8 -2.84 13.35 -3.67
N GLN A 9 -3.41 14.55 -3.50
CA GLN A 9 -3.30 15.33 -2.26
C GLN A 9 -4.22 14.83 -1.15
N SER A 10 -5.32 14.15 -1.49
CA SER A 10 -6.26 13.56 -0.53
C SER A 10 -5.56 12.52 0.35
N PRO A 11 -5.50 12.72 1.69
CA PRO A 11 -4.90 11.75 2.61
C PRO A 11 -5.62 10.39 2.56
N ILE A 12 -6.91 10.38 2.22
CA ILE A 12 -7.71 9.17 2.05
C ILE A 12 -7.24 8.34 0.87
N VAL A 13 -6.88 8.96 -0.26
CA VAL A 13 -6.38 8.21 -1.42
C VAL A 13 -4.94 7.75 -1.17
N ARG A 14 -4.14 8.59 -0.50
CA ARG A 14 -2.73 8.30 -0.21
C ARG A 14 -2.53 7.18 0.82
N TRP A 15 -3.50 6.96 1.71
CA TRP A 15 -3.48 5.89 2.71
C TRP A 15 -4.47 4.76 2.43
N GLY A 16 -5.62 5.05 1.85
CA GLY A 16 -6.69 4.07 1.64
C GLY A 16 -6.34 3.03 0.57
N MET A 17 -5.71 3.45 -0.53
CA MET A 17 -5.30 2.53 -1.59
C MET A 17 -4.24 1.52 -1.09
N PRO A 18 -3.11 1.94 -0.49
CA PRO A 18 -2.12 1.01 0.04
C PRO A 18 -2.61 0.22 1.27
N ALA A 19 -3.53 0.78 2.08
CA ALA A 19 -4.14 0.03 3.18
C ALA A 19 -5.01 -1.13 2.67
N MET A 20 -5.76 -0.92 1.58
CA MET A 20 -6.60 -1.96 0.98
C MET A 20 -5.74 -3.10 0.42
N THR A 21 -4.69 -2.79 -0.35
CA THR A 21 -3.78 -3.82 -0.89
C THR A 21 -3.04 -4.54 0.22
N ALA A 22 -2.52 -3.84 1.23
CA ALA A 22 -1.88 -4.46 2.38
C ALA A 22 -2.86 -5.40 3.13
N ALA A 23 -4.11 -4.99 3.33
CA ALA A 23 -5.12 -5.84 3.97
C ALA A 23 -5.42 -7.11 3.17
N ILE A 24 -5.48 -7.03 1.84
CA ILE A 24 -5.65 -8.21 0.97
C ILE A 24 -4.43 -9.14 1.08
N ILE A 25 -3.21 -8.59 1.05
CA ILE A 25 -2.00 -9.41 1.18
C ILE A 25 -1.96 -10.11 2.53
N VAL A 26 -2.31 -9.42 3.62
CA VAL A 26 -2.43 -10.03 4.95
C VAL A 26 -3.49 -11.12 4.95
N ALA A 27 -4.67 -10.87 4.38
CA ALA A 27 -5.72 -11.88 4.29
C ALA A 27 -5.24 -13.14 3.55
N LEU A 28 -4.59 -12.98 2.40
CA LEU A 28 -4.04 -14.11 1.63
C LEU A 28 -2.95 -14.86 2.41
N ALA A 29 -2.08 -14.14 3.10
CA ALA A 29 -1.01 -14.73 3.90
C ALA A 29 -1.55 -15.62 5.04
N PHE A 30 -2.73 -15.31 5.59
CA PHE A 30 -3.35 -16.10 6.67
C PHE A 30 -4.37 -17.13 6.20
N LEU A 31 -5.06 -16.90 5.09
CA LEU A 31 -6.14 -17.76 4.59
C LEU A 31 -5.68 -18.80 3.57
N VAL A 32 -4.60 -18.51 2.85
CA VAL A 32 -4.15 -19.34 1.70
C VAL A 32 -2.78 -19.95 1.94
N VAL A 33 -1.89 -19.26 2.66
CA VAL A 33 -0.51 -19.70 2.85
C VAL A 33 -0.34 -20.47 4.14
N GLU A 34 -0.05 -21.77 4.00
CA GLU A 34 0.26 -22.67 5.12
C GLU A 34 1.73 -22.59 5.55
N ASP A 35 2.64 -22.31 4.61
CA ASP A 35 4.08 -22.18 4.91
C ASP A 35 4.37 -20.91 5.73
N GLN A 36 4.98 -21.11 6.91
CA GLN A 36 5.25 -20.02 7.84
C GLN A 36 6.26 -19.01 7.28
N THR A 37 7.25 -19.46 6.52
CA THR A 37 8.30 -18.59 5.97
C THR A 37 7.71 -17.68 4.90
N LEU A 38 6.91 -18.24 3.99
CA LEU A 38 6.22 -17.51 2.93
C LEU A 38 5.22 -16.52 3.52
N ARG A 39 4.48 -16.92 4.56
CA ARG A 39 3.56 -16.02 5.28
C ARG A 39 4.30 -14.82 5.89
N LEU A 40 5.44 -15.04 6.56
CA LEU A 40 6.26 -13.96 7.10
C LEU A 40 6.80 -13.04 5.99
N ALA A 41 7.22 -13.60 4.86
CA ALA A 41 7.66 -12.81 3.71
C ALA A 41 6.52 -11.93 3.15
N MET A 42 5.31 -12.48 3.00
CA MET A 42 4.14 -11.73 2.54
C MET A 42 3.74 -10.61 3.51
N LEU A 43 3.86 -10.84 4.83
CA LEU A 43 3.65 -9.79 5.83
C LEU A 43 4.70 -8.68 5.72
N GLY A 44 5.95 -9.04 5.46
CA GLY A 44 7.02 -8.08 5.15
C GLY A 44 6.68 -7.22 3.92
N VAL A 45 6.16 -7.83 2.86
CA VAL A 45 5.71 -7.11 1.66
C VAL A 45 4.52 -6.20 1.96
N ALA A 46 3.51 -6.67 2.70
CA ALA A 46 2.35 -5.86 3.07
C ALA A 46 2.76 -4.63 3.90
N ALA A 47 3.69 -4.80 4.85
CA ALA A 47 4.22 -3.70 5.64
C ALA A 47 5.03 -2.72 4.78
N ALA A 48 5.83 -3.23 3.85
CA ALA A 48 6.57 -2.40 2.91
C ALA A 48 5.62 -1.61 1.99
N ASP A 49 4.58 -2.23 1.44
CA ASP A 49 3.58 -1.55 0.61
C ASP A 49 2.90 -0.42 1.38
N LEU A 50 2.46 -0.70 2.60
CA LEU A 50 1.79 0.29 3.45
C LEU A 50 2.68 1.49 3.80
N LEU A 51 3.99 1.28 3.96
CA LEU A 51 4.93 2.34 4.37
C LEU A 51 5.59 3.07 3.18
N VAL A 52 5.89 2.36 2.10
CA VAL A 52 6.67 2.89 0.96
C VAL A 52 5.76 3.59 -0.03
N THR A 53 4.60 3.01 -0.36
CA THR A 53 3.64 3.57 -1.32
C THR A 53 3.22 5.02 -0.99
N PRO A 54 2.84 5.38 0.25
CA PRO A 54 2.52 6.78 0.58
C PRO A 54 3.74 7.71 0.50
N GLN A 55 4.96 7.21 0.73
CA GLN A 55 6.18 8.00 0.59
C GLN A 55 6.52 8.28 -0.87
N VAL A 56 6.35 7.29 -1.75
CA VAL A 56 6.55 7.43 -3.20
C VAL A 56 5.54 8.44 -3.76
N LEU A 57 4.27 8.33 -3.38
CA LEU A 57 3.24 9.29 -3.77
C LEU A 57 3.54 10.71 -3.27
N LYS A 58 4.04 10.85 -2.02
CA LYS A 58 4.45 12.15 -1.48
C LYS A 58 5.64 12.75 -2.26
N ARG A 59 6.61 11.93 -2.70
CA ARG A 59 7.74 12.38 -3.52
C ARG A 59 7.28 12.78 -4.92
N ALA A 60 6.40 11.99 -5.54
CA ALA A 60 5.83 12.29 -6.85
C ALA A 60 5.05 13.61 -6.85
N ALA A 61 4.25 13.88 -5.82
CA ALA A 61 3.50 15.13 -5.69
C ALA A 61 4.38 16.36 -5.41
N ARG A 62 5.63 16.18 -4.95
CA ARG A 62 6.56 17.29 -4.67
C ARG A 62 7.44 17.64 -5.88
N ASN A 63 7.68 16.67 -6.75
CA ASN A 63 8.60 16.78 -7.88
C ASN A 63 7.87 16.85 -9.24
N GLY A 64 6.54 16.86 -9.25
CA GLY A 64 5.69 16.90 -10.44
C GLY A 64 4.91 18.19 -10.58
#